data_AF-A0A1B6NR25-F1
#
_entry.id   AF-A0A1B6NR25-F1
#
_cell.length_a   1.000
_cell.length_b   1.000
_cell.length_c   1.000
_cell.angle_alpha   90.00
_cell.angle_beta   90.00
_cell.angle_gamma   90.00
#
_symmetry.space_group_name_H-M   'P 1'
#
loop_
_entity.id
_entity.type
_entity.pdbx_description
1 polymer ?
#
loop_
_entity_poly.entity_id
_entity_poly.type
_entity_poly.pdbx_seq_one_letter_code
_entity_poly.pdbx_strand_id
1 'polypeptide(L)'
;DLIAAIDRQLGEVLDEPRVEGQVVLDFADGRSRAWLHEAGVVEREEAGEDGLHLDLRWTARQKGAFEAFTGTATEADEDDEPEEPRSGGWHPAD
;
A
#
# COMPACT_ATOMS: atom_id res chain seq x y z
N ASP A 1 10.66 -20.18 -27.33
CA ASP A 1 10.42 -18.73 -27.39
C ASP A 1 11.23 -18.08 -26.28
N LEU A 2 12.10 -17.12 -26.61
CA LEU A 2 13.04 -16.53 -25.65
C LEU A 2 12.33 -15.61 -24.64
N ILE A 3 11.24 -14.96 -25.07
CA ILE A 3 10.47 -14.04 -24.24
C ILE A 3 9.80 -14.83 -23.10
N ALA A 4 9.11 -15.93 -23.44
CA ALA A 4 8.47 -16.79 -22.43
C ALA A 4 9.46 -17.41 -21.43
N ALA A 5 10.72 -17.61 -21.82
CA ALA A 5 11.76 -18.13 -20.93
C ALA A 5 12.29 -17.05 -19.98
N ILE A 6 12.44 -15.81 -20.47
CA ILE A 6 12.82 -14.65 -19.65
C ILE A 6 11.70 -14.32 -18.66
N ASP A 7 10.44 -14.33 -19.07
CA ASP A 7 9.30 -14.07 -18.18
C ASP A 7 9.24 -15.07 -17.02
N ARG A 8 9.49 -16.36 -17.31
CA ARG A 8 9.53 -17.41 -16.28
C ARG A 8 10.70 -17.20 -15.31
N GLN A 9 11.88 -16.93 -15.84
CA GLN A 9 13.07 -16.72 -15.02
C GLN A 9 12.97 -15.44 -14.18
N LEU A 10 12.38 -14.37 -14.72
CA LEU A 10 12.09 -13.15 -13.98
C LEU A 10 11.05 -13.43 -12.88
N GLY A 11 10.00 -14.20 -13.19
CA GLY A 11 9.00 -14.62 -12.20
C GLY A 11 9.61 -15.39 -11.03
N GLU A 12 10.55 -16.30 -11.29
CA GLU A 12 11.22 -17.08 -10.24
C GLU A 12 12.21 -16.25 -9.40
N VAL A 13 12.92 -15.30 -10.01
CA VAL A 13 13.96 -14.49 -9.34
C VAL A 13 13.39 -13.27 -8.62
N LEU A 14 12.27 -12.74 -9.08
CA LEU A 14 11.62 -11.52 -8.56
C LEU A 14 10.42 -11.81 -7.66
N ASP A 15 10.21 -13.04 -7.21
CA ASP A 15 9.07 -13.41 -6.37
C ASP A 15 9.28 -12.91 -4.92
N GLU A 16 9.33 -11.58 -4.78
CA GLU A 16 9.07 -10.90 -3.53
C GLU A 16 7.65 -11.26 -3.07
N PRO A 17 7.45 -11.54 -1.77
CA PRO A 17 6.14 -11.88 -1.25
C PRO A 17 5.14 -10.78 -1.59
N ARG A 18 4.08 -11.16 -2.32
CA ARG A 18 2.97 -10.28 -2.64
C ARG A 18 1.95 -10.31 -1.52
N VAL A 19 1.49 -9.13 -1.13
CA VAL A 19 0.45 -8.94 -0.14
C VAL A 19 -0.80 -8.38 -0.81
N GLU A 20 -1.94 -8.64 -0.20
CA GLU A 20 -3.22 -8.06 -0.61
C GLU A 20 -3.32 -6.60 -0.15
N GLY A 21 -4.01 -5.77 -0.92
CA GLY A 21 -4.25 -4.37 -0.59
C GLY A 21 -5.55 -3.89 -1.22
N GLN A 22 -6.12 -2.83 -0.65
CA GLN A 22 -7.31 -2.17 -1.17
C GLN A 22 -7.06 -0.67 -1.31
N VAL A 23 -7.45 -0.12 -2.46
CA VAL A 23 -7.36 1.32 -2.72
C VAL A 23 -8.69 1.79 -3.28
N VAL A 24 -9.22 2.87 -2.73
CA VAL A 24 -10.36 3.59 -3.30
C VAL A 24 -9.84 4.84 -4.00
N LEU A 25 -10.17 5.01 -5.27
CA LEU A 25 -9.79 6.16 -6.07
C LEU A 25 -11.03 6.99 -6.40
N ASP A 26 -10.90 8.31 -6.32
CA ASP A 26 -11.91 9.20 -6.90
C ASP A 26 -12.00 8.95 -8.42
N PHE A 27 -13.19 9.17 -9.01
CA PHE A 27 -13.37 9.02 -10.46
C PHE A 27 -12.45 9.95 -11.30
N ALA A 28 -11.93 11.01 -10.69
CA ALA A 28 -10.98 11.93 -11.31
C ALA A 28 -9.52 11.42 -11.29
N ASP A 29 -9.18 10.43 -10.45
CA ASP A 29 -7.82 9.93 -10.25
C ASP A 29 -7.38 8.89 -11.31
N GLY A 30 -7.66 9.21 -12.57
CA GLY A 30 -7.31 8.36 -13.71
C GLY A 30 -5.81 8.08 -13.81
N ARG A 31 -4.95 8.96 -13.28
CA ARG A 31 -3.49 8.76 -13.29
C ARG A 31 -3.06 7.67 -12.30
N SER A 32 -3.61 7.67 -11.09
CA SER A 32 -3.35 6.63 -10.09
C SER A 32 -3.88 5.29 -10.55
N ARG A 33 -5.08 5.26 -11.15
CA ARG A 33 -5.62 4.06 -11.78
C ARG A 33 -4.70 3.53 -12.88
N ALA A 34 -4.28 4.38 -13.81
CA ALA A 34 -3.38 3.98 -14.90
C ALA A 34 -2.06 3.39 -14.37
N TRP A 35 -1.48 4.01 -13.34
CA TRP A 35 -0.26 3.52 -12.71
C TRP A 35 -0.45 2.11 -12.12
N LEU A 36 -1.55 1.86 -11.39
CA LEU A 36 -1.82 0.55 -10.77
C LEU A 36 -1.99 -0.56 -11.82
N HIS A 37 -2.66 -0.25 -12.93
CA HIS A 37 -2.79 -1.19 -14.05
C HIS A 37 -1.45 -1.43 -14.76
N GLU A 38 -0.65 -0.38 -15.00
CA GLU A 38 0.67 -0.50 -15.61
C GLU A 38 1.65 -1.29 -14.74
N ALA A 39 1.58 -1.13 -13.43
CA ALA A 39 2.35 -1.90 -12.46
C ALA A 39 1.91 -3.37 -12.36
N GLY A 40 0.78 -3.73 -12.98
CA GLY A 40 0.24 -5.09 -12.98
C GLY A 40 -0.16 -5.58 -11.61
N VAL A 41 -0.63 -4.67 -10.74
CA VAL A 41 -0.99 -5.00 -9.34
C VAL A 41 -2.48 -5.15 -9.10
N VAL A 42 -3.34 -4.85 -10.09
CA VAL A 42 -4.80 -4.90 -9.95
C VAL A 42 -5.32 -6.32 -10.16
N GLU A 43 -6.04 -6.85 -9.17
CA GLU A 43 -6.76 -8.13 -9.26
C GLU A 43 -8.24 -7.92 -9.64
N ARG A 44 -8.87 -6.89 -9.07
CA ARG A 44 -10.27 -6.53 -9.33
C ARG A 44 -10.45 -5.02 -9.26
N GLU A 45 -11.35 -4.50 -10.10
CA GLU A 45 -11.78 -3.11 -10.07
C GLU A 45 -13.30 -3.04 -10.19
N GLU A 46 -13.94 -2.29 -9.30
CA GLU A 46 -15.38 -2.07 -9.30
C GLU A 46 -15.70 -0.59 -9.10
N ALA A 47 -16.67 -0.08 -9.86
CA ALA A 47 -17.20 1.26 -9.63
C ALA A 47 -18.24 1.21 -8.49
N GLY A 48 -17.97 1.95 -7.42
CA GLY A 48 -18.88 2.18 -6.29
C GLY A 48 -19.52 3.57 -6.34
N GLU A 49 -20.23 3.95 -5.28
CA GLU A 49 -20.88 5.26 -5.18
C GLU A 49 -19.89 6.38 -4.84
N ASP A 50 -18.80 6.02 -4.17
CA ASP A 50 -17.75 6.87 -3.59
C ASP A 50 -16.45 6.84 -4.40
N GLY A 51 -16.36 6.05 -5.47
CA GLY A 51 -15.18 5.97 -6.32
C GLY A 51 -15.00 4.62 -6.98
N LEU A 52 -13.78 4.34 -7.41
CA LEU A 52 -13.34 3.04 -7.91
C LEU A 52 -12.69 2.27 -6.75
N HIS A 53 -13.21 1.08 -6.47
CA HIS A 53 -12.67 0.16 -5.47
C HIS A 53 -11.76 -0.84 -6.18
N LEU A 54 -10.47 -0.81 -5.86
CA LEU A 54 -9.47 -1.70 -6.45
C LEU A 54 -8.94 -2.66 -5.39
N ASP A 55 -9.07 -3.95 -5.67
CA ASP A 55 -8.35 -5.00 -4.94
C ASP A 55 -7.03 -5.27 -5.65
N LEU A 56 -5.94 -5.30 -4.87
CA LEU A 56 -4.58 -5.32 -5.38
C LEU A 56 -3.78 -6.51 -4.82
N ARG A 57 -2.79 -6.94 -5.61
CA ARG A 57 -1.75 -7.88 -5.19
C ARG A 57 -0.36 -7.39 -5.60
N TRP A 58 0.36 -6.83 -4.64
CA TRP A 58 1.60 -6.10 -4.86
C TRP A 58 2.74 -6.50 -3.92
N THR A 59 3.98 -6.27 -4.32
CA THR A 59 5.13 -6.38 -3.42
C THR A 59 5.26 -5.12 -2.55
N ALA A 60 6.03 -5.20 -1.47
CA ALA A 60 6.32 -4.03 -0.62
C ALA A 60 6.93 -2.87 -1.41
N ARG A 61 7.78 -3.18 -2.41
CA ARG A 61 8.39 -2.19 -3.30
C ARG A 61 7.35 -1.49 -4.17
N GLN A 62 6.39 -2.23 -4.72
CA GLN A 62 5.33 -1.66 -5.55
C GLN A 62 4.40 -0.77 -4.73
N LYS A 63 4.04 -1.19 -3.51
CA LYS A 63 3.26 -0.36 -2.58
C LYS A 63 3.96 0.96 -2.28
N GLY A 64 5.24 0.92 -1.88
CA GLY A 64 6.01 2.14 -1.61
C GLY A 64 6.20 3.04 -2.84
N ALA A 65 6.32 2.45 -4.04
CA ALA A 65 6.37 3.22 -5.28
C ALA A 65 5.04 3.91 -5.59
N PHE A 66 3.91 3.26 -5.31
CA PHE A 66 2.58 3.89 -5.42
C PHE A 66 2.43 5.04 -4.44
N GLU A 67 2.82 4.84 -3.17
CA GLU A 67 2.76 5.87 -2.14
C GLU A 67 3.61 7.09 -2.48
N ALA A 68 4.82 6.88 -2.99
CA ALA A 68 5.67 7.97 -3.48
C ALA A 68 5.06 8.66 -4.72
N PHE A 69 4.37 7.91 -5.57
CA PHE A 69 3.72 8.43 -6.77
C PHE A 69 2.49 9.29 -6.44
N THR A 70 1.66 8.88 -5.48
CA THR A 70 0.48 9.63 -5.01
C THR A 70 0.84 10.74 -4.02
N GLY A 71 2.07 10.75 -3.51
CA GLY A 71 2.49 11.65 -2.44
C GLY A 71 1.98 11.24 -1.06
N THR A 72 1.42 10.03 -0.90
CA THR A 72 1.10 9.44 0.41
C THR A 72 2.34 8.84 1.08
N ALA A 73 3.50 9.49 0.94
CA ALA A 73 4.65 9.25 1.79
C ALA A 73 4.36 9.88 3.17
N THR A 74 3.37 9.36 3.86
CA THR A 74 2.98 9.81 5.20
C THR A 74 4.01 9.25 6.17
N GLU A 75 4.83 10.15 6.71
CA GLU A 75 4.82 10.38 8.16
C GLU A 75 4.64 9.08 8.96
N ALA A 76 5.66 8.23 8.93
CA ALA A 76 5.86 7.25 9.99
C ALA A 76 6.44 8.01 11.21
N ASP A 77 5.64 8.91 11.78
CA ASP A 77 5.86 9.43 13.13
C ASP A 77 5.93 8.21 14.06
N GLU A 78 7.02 7.99 14.80
CA GLU A 78 7.31 8.75 16.02
C GLU A 78 6.16 8.63 17.04
N ASP A 79 5.76 7.40 17.38
CA ASP A 79 5.15 7.05 18.67
C ASP A 79 5.63 5.63 19.08
N ASP A 80 6.95 5.51 19.31
CA ASP A 80 7.49 4.55 20.27
C ASP A 80 7.25 5.16 21.67
N GLU A 81 5.98 5.25 22.08
CA GLU A 81 5.65 5.50 23.48
C GLU A 81 5.26 4.16 24.10
N PRO A 82 6.17 3.48 24.83
CA PRO A 82 5.82 2.25 25.51
C PRO A 82 4.70 2.55 26.52
N GLU A 83 3.60 1.81 26.42
CA GLU A 83 2.46 1.87 27.34
C GLU A 83 2.93 2.03 28.80
N GLU A 84 2.54 3.14 29.42
CA GLU A 84 2.83 3.47 30.81
C GLU A 84 2.48 2.33 31.79
N PRO A 85 3.37 1.98 32.75
CA PRO A 85 2.90 1.39 33.98
C PRO A 85 2.20 2.46 34.82
N ARG A 86 0.86 2.44 34.80
CA ARG A 86 0.01 3.16 35.76
C ARG A 86 0.44 2.84 37.20
N SER A 87 1.07 3.79 37.91
CA SER A 87 0.97 3.89 39.37
C SER A 87 1.71 5.12 39.91
N GLY A 88 1.06 5.88 40.80
CA GLY A 88 1.73 6.83 41.67
C GLY A 88 1.04 8.18 41.76
N GLY A 89 0.01 8.27 42.62
CA GLY A 89 -0.78 9.48 42.82
C GLY A 89 0.05 10.72 43.19
N TRP A 90 -0.31 11.84 42.58
CA TRP A 90 0.08 13.18 43.03
C TRP A 90 -1.13 13.88 43.63
N HIS A 91 -1.06 14.16 44.93
CA HIS A 91 -2.08 14.90 45.67
C HIS A 91 -1.47 16.27 46.01
N PRO A 92 -1.97 17.40 45.48
CA PRO A 92 -1.66 18.68 46.07
C PRO A 92 -2.43 18.80 47.39
N ALA A 93 -1.72 19.09 48.48
CA ALA A 93 -2.32 19.42 49.77
C ALA A 93 -2.61 20.93 49.82
N ASP A 94 -3.84 21.24 50.18
CA ASP A 94 -4.25 22.46 50.91
C ASP A 94 -4.64 22.00 52.33
#